data_AF-A0A2W3ZB52-F1
#
_entry.id   AF-A0A2W3ZB52-F1
#
_cell.length_a   1.000
_cell.length_b   1.000
_cell.length_c   1.000
_cell.angle_alpha   90.00
_cell.angle_beta   90.00
_cell.angle_gamma   90.00
#
_symmetry.space_group_name_H-M   'P 1'
#
loop_
_entity.id
_entity.type
_entity.pdbx_description
1 polymer ?
#
loop_
_entity_poly.entity_id
_entity_poly.type
_entity_poly.pdbx_seq_one_letter_code
_entity_poly.pdbx_strand_id
1 'polypeptide(L)'
;MDNQEEKVRNWNQLLLMLAIDSEWFKKPDTELYKQITTLGRQIFQQGSKNSADKIDEEKYLRLVHYGFTYNEIAKEFNVGKSTLLNWRKEKGYIKKRTTEEV
;
A
#
# COMPACT_ATOMS: atom_id res chain seq x y z
N MET A 1 3.91 5.40 -17.94
CA MET A 1 4.28 6.82 -17.76
C MET A 1 3.80 7.26 -16.38
N ASP A 2 4.72 7.80 -15.59
CA ASP A 2 4.50 8.89 -14.61
C ASP A 2 3.90 8.67 -13.22
N ASN A 3 3.68 7.44 -12.70
CA ASN A 3 3.24 7.31 -11.28
C ASN A 3 4.30 7.82 -10.28
N GLN A 4 5.58 7.82 -10.66
CA GLN A 4 6.67 8.36 -9.84
C GLN A 4 6.73 9.90 -9.92
N GLU A 5 6.48 10.46 -11.10
CA GLU A 5 6.54 11.91 -11.36
C GLU A 5 5.34 12.64 -10.74
N GLU A 6 4.16 12.02 -10.77
CA GLU A 6 2.97 12.53 -10.11
C GLU A 6 3.13 12.57 -8.58
N LYS A 7 3.80 11.56 -8.01
CA LYS A 7 4.16 11.56 -6.58
C LYS A 7 5.11 12.68 -6.22
N VAL A 8 6.17 12.86 -7.01
CA VAL A 8 7.14 13.93 -6.78
C VAL A 8 6.45 15.30 -6.89
N ARG A 9 5.55 15.48 -7.85
CA ARG A 9 4.73 16.70 -7.99
C ARG A 9 3.84 16.94 -6.76
N ASN A 10 3.12 15.92 -6.30
CA ASN A 10 2.24 16.01 -5.13
C ASN A 10 3.04 16.30 -3.85
N TRP A 11 4.22 15.69 -3.69
CA TRP A 11 5.15 16.00 -2.59
C TRP A 11 5.65 17.43 -2.63
N ASN A 12 6.07 17.92 -3.79
CA ASN A 12 6.52 19.31 -3.96
C ASN A 12 5.40 20.30 -3.65
N GLN A 13 4.17 20.01 -4.08
CA GLN A 13 3.03 20.86 -3.79
C GLN A 13 2.70 20.90 -2.29
N LEU A 14 2.80 19.75 -1.60
CA LEU A 14 2.65 19.68 -0.15
C LEU A 14 3.73 20.52 0.56
N LEU A 15 4.99 20.42 0.14
CA LEU A 15 6.11 21.18 0.70
C LEU A 15 5.93 22.69 0.51
N LEU A 16 5.45 23.13 -0.65
CA LEU A 16 5.14 24.55 -0.90
C LEU A 16 4.01 25.03 0.02
N MET A 17 2.96 24.25 0.21
CA MET A 17 1.87 24.59 1.13
C MET A 17 2.32 24.70 2.59
N LEU A 18 3.20 23.80 3.03
CA LEU A 18 3.82 23.86 4.36
C LEU A 18 4.76 25.07 4.53
N ALA A 19 5.38 25.52 3.45
CA ALA A 19 6.27 26.68 3.45
C ALA A 19 5.53 28.03 3.46
N ILE A 20 4.26 28.07 3.01
CA ILE A 20 3.44 29.30 2.94
C ILE A 20 3.03 29.79 4.33
N ASP A 21 2.64 28.88 5.23
CA ASP A 21 2.28 29.21 6.61
C ASP A 21 2.86 28.11 7.52
N SER A 22 3.91 28.44 8.28
CA SER A 22 4.55 27.49 9.20
C SER A 22 3.69 27.14 10.42
N GLU A 23 2.62 27.90 10.67
CA GLU A 23 1.67 27.73 11.76
C GLU A 23 0.32 27.19 11.29
N TRP A 24 0.22 26.69 10.04
CA TRP A 24 -1.00 26.15 9.44
C TRP A 24 -1.71 25.12 10.33
N PHE A 25 -0.93 24.34 11.08
CA PHE A 25 -1.40 23.29 11.98
C PHE A 25 -2.19 23.82 13.19
N LYS A 26 -2.07 25.12 13.50
CA LYS A 26 -2.81 25.77 14.60
C LYS A 26 -4.19 26.27 14.18
N LYS A 27 -4.53 26.23 12.88
CA LYS A 27 -5.77 26.77 12.33
C LYS A 27 -6.57 25.70 11.59
N PRO A 28 -7.24 24.78 12.30
CA PRO A 28 -7.96 23.64 11.70
C PRO A 28 -9.12 24.05 10.78
N ASP A 29 -9.67 25.25 10.96
CA ASP A 29 -10.75 25.79 10.12
C ASP A 29 -10.28 26.35 8.77
N THR A 30 -8.97 26.48 8.56
CA THR A 30 -8.45 27.06 7.33
C THR A 30 -8.44 26.03 6.21
N GLU A 31 -8.80 26.46 5.00
CA GLU A 31 -8.79 25.61 3.80
C GLU A 31 -7.39 24.99 3.55
N LEU A 32 -6.33 25.72 3.91
CA LEU A 32 -4.94 25.24 3.89
C LEU A 32 -4.73 23.96 4.71
N TYR A 33 -5.32 23.87 5.91
CA TYR A 33 -5.23 22.69 6.77
C TYR A 33 -5.92 21.47 6.12
N LYS A 34 -7.12 21.68 5.56
CA LYS A 34 -7.87 20.62 4.86
C LYS A 34 -7.12 20.13 3.62
N GLN A 35 -6.53 21.03 2.85
CA GLN A 35 -5.76 20.69 1.66
C GLN A 35 -4.48 19.93 2.01
N ILE A 36 -3.70 20.40 2.98
CA ILE A 36 -2.45 19.73 3.42
C ILE A 36 -2.74 18.33 3.98
N THR A 37 -3.77 18.20 4.83
CA THR A 37 -4.13 16.89 5.41
C THR A 37 -4.69 15.93 4.38
N THR A 38 -5.49 16.40 3.42
CA THR A 38 -6.03 15.56 2.34
C THR A 38 -4.92 15.09 1.41
N LEU A 39 -4.04 15.98 0.97
CA LEU A 39 -2.90 15.66 0.10
C LEU A 39 -1.92 14.71 0.80
N GLY A 40 -1.57 14.98 2.07
CA GLY A 40 -0.71 14.11 2.87
C GLY A 40 -1.31 12.70 3.01
N ARG A 41 -2.62 12.60 3.23
CA ARG A 41 -3.31 11.30 3.33
C ARG A 41 -3.34 10.56 1.99
N GLN A 42 -3.58 11.25 0.88
CA GLN A 42 -3.56 10.66 -0.46
C GLN A 42 -2.19 10.10 -0.82
N ILE A 43 -1.13 10.87 -0.55
CA ILE A 43 0.26 10.43 -0.75
C ILE A 43 0.57 9.18 0.09
N PHE A 44 0.16 9.17 1.37
CA PHE A 44 0.39 8.04 2.27
C PHE A 44 -0.40 6.79 1.86
N GLN A 45 -1.67 6.93 1.47
CA GLN A 45 -2.52 5.82 1.03
C GLN A 45 -2.07 5.21 -0.30
N GLN A 46 -1.56 6.01 -1.24
CA GLN A 46 -0.98 5.50 -2.49
C GLN A 46 0.29 4.67 -2.25
N GLY A 47 1.08 4.97 -1.22
CA GLY A 47 2.23 4.15 -0.81
C GLY A 47 1.83 2.73 -0.37
N SER A 48 0.72 2.58 0.35
CA SER A 48 0.22 1.27 0.76
C SER A 48 -0.38 0.45 -0.38
N LYS A 49 -1.04 1.09 -1.35
CA LYS A 49 -1.69 0.40 -2.49
C LYS A 49 -0.69 -0.35 -3.40
N ASN A 50 0.52 0.16 -3.54
CA ASN A 50 1.55 -0.42 -4.41
C ASN A 50 2.17 -1.72 -3.89
N SER A 51 1.84 -2.16 -2.67
CA SER A 51 2.45 -3.37 -2.09
C SER A 51 1.84 -4.68 -2.64
N ALA A 52 0.57 -4.65 -3.05
CA ALA A 52 -0.12 -5.80 -3.66
C ALA A 52 0.28 -6.02 -5.13
N ASP A 53 0.59 -4.94 -5.86
CA ASP A 53 1.01 -4.94 -7.26
C ASP A 53 2.40 -5.58 -7.47
N LYS A 54 3.22 -5.63 -6.40
CA LYS A 54 4.52 -6.30 -6.40
C LYS A 54 4.45 -7.82 -6.37
N ILE A 55 3.26 -8.39 -6.11
CA ILE A 55 3.09 -9.84 -6.00
C ILE A 55 2.76 -10.38 -7.39
N ASP A 56 3.78 -10.97 -8.02
CA ASP A 56 3.62 -11.72 -9.25
C ASP A 56 2.89 -13.04 -8.99
N GLU A 57 1.77 -13.25 -9.68
CA GLU A 57 0.86 -14.36 -9.45
C GLU A 57 1.48 -15.72 -9.84
N GLU A 58 2.18 -15.77 -10.97
CA GLU A 58 2.84 -16.99 -11.44
C GLU A 58 4.00 -17.41 -10.51
N LYS A 59 4.80 -16.45 -10.05
CA LYS A 59 5.87 -16.70 -9.09
C LYS A 59 5.29 -17.12 -7.74
N TYR A 60 4.18 -16.52 -7.30
CA TYR A 60 3.49 -16.93 -6.08
C TYR A 60 3.04 -18.39 -6.16
N LEU A 61 2.36 -18.80 -7.24
CA LEU A 61 1.89 -20.18 -7.43
C LEU A 61 3.04 -21.19 -7.44
N ARG A 62 4.17 -20.85 -8.09
CA ARG A 62 5.38 -21.69 -8.06
C ARG A 62 5.92 -21.87 -6.65
N LEU A 63 6.05 -20.80 -5.87
CA LEU A 63 6.55 -20.87 -4.49
C LEU A 63 5.61 -21.68 -3.58
N VAL A 64 4.29 -21.53 -3.76
CA VAL A 64 3.30 -22.35 -3.04
C VAL A 64 3.44 -23.82 -3.42
N HIS A 65 3.62 -24.13 -4.71
CA HIS A 65 3.82 -25.50 -5.19
C HIS A 65 5.11 -26.14 -4.64
N TYR A 66 6.18 -25.36 -4.51
CA TYR A 66 7.43 -25.81 -3.85
C TYR A 66 7.31 -25.99 -2.33
N GLY A 67 6.17 -25.64 -1.72
CA GLY A 67 5.93 -25.83 -0.30
C GLY A 67 6.47 -24.71 0.60
N PHE A 68 6.83 -23.55 0.04
CA PHE A 68 7.27 -22.41 0.84
C PHE A 68 6.16 -21.89 1.76
N THR A 69 6.54 -21.46 2.95
CA THR A 69 5.60 -20.86 3.89
C THR A 69 5.22 -19.44 3.46
N TYR A 70 4.04 -18.98 3.87
CA TYR A 70 3.60 -17.61 3.56
C TYR A 70 4.56 -16.53 4.09
N ASN A 71 5.31 -16.82 5.17
CA ASN A 71 6.30 -15.89 5.68
C ASN A 71 7.50 -15.75 4.72
N GLU A 72 7.96 -16.86 4.13
CA GLU A 72 9.06 -16.87 3.16
C GLU A 72 8.63 -16.22 1.84
N ILE A 73 7.42 -16.54 1.38
CA ILE A 73 6.83 -15.93 0.19
C ILE A 73 6.70 -14.41 0.36
N ALA A 74 6.23 -13.94 1.52
CA ALA A 74 6.12 -12.51 1.79
C ALA A 74 7.48 -11.80 1.78
N LYS A 75 8.52 -12.44 2.32
CA LYS A 75 9.91 -11.95 2.24
C LYS A 75 10.41 -11.88 0.80
N GLU A 76 10.11 -12.89 0.00
CA GLU A 76 10.54 -12.97 -1.41
C GLU A 76 9.93 -11.84 -2.27
N PHE A 77 8.71 -11.42 -1.96
CA PHE A 77 8.07 -10.26 -2.60
C PHE A 77 8.36 -8.93 -1.90
N ASN A 78 9.11 -8.94 -0.80
CA ASN A 78 9.36 -7.80 0.07
C ASN A 78 8.06 -7.06 0.47
N VAL A 79 7.04 -7.84 0.84
CA VAL A 79 5.73 -7.37 1.29
C VAL A 79 5.45 -7.81 2.72
N GLY A 80 4.61 -7.07 3.42
CA GLY A 80 4.12 -7.52 4.72
C GLY A 80 3.23 -8.76 4.60
N LYS A 81 3.24 -9.63 5.62
CA LYS A 81 2.38 -10.82 5.67
C LYS A 81 0.90 -10.46 5.49
N SER A 82 0.44 -9.37 6.10
CA SER A 82 -0.93 -8.87 5.99
C SER A 82 -1.27 -8.46 4.54
N THR A 83 -0.32 -7.87 3.81
CA THR A 83 -0.49 -7.54 2.39
C THR A 83 -0.65 -8.80 1.55
N LEU A 84 0.21 -9.81 1.76
CA LEU A 84 0.12 -11.08 1.03
C LEU A 84 -1.21 -11.80 1.31
N LEU A 85 -1.69 -11.77 2.55
CA LEU A 85 -2.98 -12.35 2.93
C LEU A 85 -4.17 -11.62 2.28
N ASN A 86 -4.14 -10.28 2.25
CA ASN A 86 -5.18 -9.49 1.58
C ASN A 86 -5.18 -9.72 0.07
N TRP A 87 -4.01 -9.67 -0.59
CA TRP A 87 -3.88 -9.97 -2.01
C TRP A 87 -4.43 -11.36 -2.36
N ARG A 88 -4.11 -12.36 -1.52
CA ARG A 88 -4.61 -13.72 -1.68
C ARG A 88 -6.14 -13.80 -1.56
N LYS A 89 -6.73 -13.02 -0.65
CA LYS A 89 -8.18 -12.92 -0.48
C LYS A 89 -8.84 -12.27 -1.69
N GLU A 90 -8.28 -11.19 -2.21
CA GLU A 90 -8.76 -10.48 -3.40
C GLU A 90 -8.70 -11.35 -4.67
N LYS A 91 -7.64 -12.17 -4.80
CA LYS A 91 -7.46 -13.11 -5.92
C LYS A 91 -8.24 -14.42 -5.78
N GLY A 92 -8.93 -14.64 -4.67
CA GLY A 92 -9.73 -15.85 -4.45
C GLY A 92 -8.95 -17.10 -4.08
N TYR A 93 -7.65 -16.98 -3.78
CA TYR A 93 -6.78 -18.09 -3.36
C TYR A 93 -7.05 -18.58 -1.92
N ILE A 94 -8.15 -18.18 -1.31
CA ILE A 94 -8.54 -18.56 0.05
C ILE A 94 -8.66 -20.09 0.06
N LYS A 95 -7.79 -20.77 0.81
CA LYS A 95 -8.00 -22.19 1.13
C LYS A 95 -9.31 -22.23 1.91
N LYS A 96 -10.40 -22.69 1.29
CA LYS A 96 -11.51 -23.24 2.08
C LYS A 96 -10.86 -24.28 2.98
N ARG A 97 -11.02 -24.16 4.30
CA ARG A 97 -10.79 -25.30 5.17
C ARG A 97 -11.76 -26.36 4.65
N THR A 98 -11.28 -27.33 3.90
CA THR A 98 -11.96 -28.61 3.81
C THR A 98 -11.92 -29.15 5.22
N THR A 99 -12.99 -28.90 5.97
CA THR A 99 -13.38 -29.75 7.09
C THR A 99 -13.80 -31.06 6.43
N GLU A 100 -12.80 -31.87 6.10
CA GLU A 100 -12.98 -33.30 5.90
C GLU A 100 -12.07 -33.98 6.92
N GLU A 101 -12.69 -34.93 7.63
CA GLU A 101 -12.15 -35.82 8.67
C GLU A 101 -12.00 -35.12 10.03
N VAL A 102 -12.84 -35.39 11.04
CA VAL A 102 -13.21 -36.70 11.63
C VAL A 102 -14.70 -36.76 12.00
#